data_AF-A0A9W6XH84-F1
#
_entry.id   AF-A0A9W6XH84-F1
#
_cell.length_a   1.000
_cell.length_b   1.000
_cell.length_c   1.000
_cell.angle_alpha   90.00
_cell.angle_beta   90.00
_cell.angle_gamma   90.00
#
_symmetry.space_group_name_H-M   'P 1'
#
loop_
_entity.id
_entity.type
_entity.pdbx_description
1 polymer ?
#
loop_
_entity_poly.entity_id
_entity_poly.type
_entity_poly.pdbx_seq_one_letter_code
_entity_poly.pdbx_strand_id
1 'polypeptide(L)'
;MEKHCTPNLKFGSVNFDHSMYINIVQGSAGVSQAVVLNSSKDFSGIRNLSCSGTITGSTSIATPTLTCDTISKSGTQTMNATTLNINPTTLQLRGTTINATAAQLNYNAGVVAGSAANSKTLVLGSAGDISGINSISAASLSTSGDITCSGAINGFLGYGNQANITTVGSLTELGINSTPTNEYFSITEVHNGTSATATNATWIGNLTNNDLRFGINNSTSMILTTTGRLGVGTTSPSAPLHITGSNTYVFGAGGLTVYRLRTDAGATESALGPITYSVAAIFGGYISCTAMAMTSDRRLKRNIQPCPIDRVKRLYDSCEVKLYEWIESENRPGQEVGLIAQDLVSAHLTDLISVFYRDDIQEGDDPSLEPGKQQLNVDYSRIAAYNMKMIQHLLGEINDLRAKIDALV
;
A
#
# COMPACT_ATOMS: atom_id res chain seq x y z
N MET A 1 107.53 25.97 -72.07
CA MET A 1 106.11 26.14 -72.47
C MET A 1 105.31 25.03 -71.79
N GLU A 2 105.20 25.06 -70.48
CA GLU A 2 105.38 23.80 -69.75
C GLU A 2 104.22 23.45 -68.84
N LYS A 3 103.37 22.57 -69.41
CA LYS A 3 102.91 21.31 -68.80
C LYS A 3 102.77 21.42 -67.28
N HIS A 4 101.58 21.80 -66.83
CA HIS A 4 101.17 21.61 -65.44
C HIS A 4 101.26 20.11 -65.11
N CYS A 5 102.39 19.70 -64.56
CA CYS A 5 102.63 18.35 -64.07
C CYS A 5 101.92 18.26 -62.71
N THR A 6 100.76 17.64 -62.67
CA THR A 6 100.23 17.13 -61.40
C THR A 6 101.19 16.03 -60.94
N PRO A 7 101.82 16.14 -59.75
CA PRO A 7 102.72 15.11 -59.27
C PRO A 7 101.93 13.82 -59.03
N ASN A 8 102.12 12.83 -59.91
CA ASN A 8 101.55 11.50 -59.77
C ASN A 8 102.51 10.63 -58.93
N LEU A 9 102.37 10.66 -57.60
CA LEU A 9 102.97 9.64 -56.73
C LEU A 9 102.35 8.27 -57.11
N LYS A 10 103.17 7.35 -57.62
CA LYS A 10 102.75 5.98 -57.95
C LYS A 10 103.38 5.00 -56.97
N PHE A 11 102.56 4.25 -56.25
CA PHE A 11 103.01 3.05 -55.53
C PHE A 11 102.41 1.82 -56.24
N GLY A 12 103.27 0.98 -56.80
CA GLY A 12 102.90 -0.37 -57.26
C GLY A 12 101.72 -0.48 -58.24
N SER A 13 101.74 0.24 -59.36
CA SER A 13 100.75 0.14 -60.47
C SER A 13 99.32 0.62 -60.16
N VAL A 14 99.03 1.11 -58.95
CA VAL A 14 97.73 1.72 -58.61
C VAL A 14 97.79 3.23 -58.90
N ASN A 15 96.83 3.76 -59.69
CA ASN A 15 96.67 5.21 -59.85
C ASN A 15 96.08 5.78 -58.57
N PHE A 16 96.89 6.54 -57.83
CA PHE A 16 96.44 7.26 -56.64
C PHE A 16 95.92 8.63 -57.05
N ASP A 17 94.62 8.87 -56.89
CA ASP A 17 94.05 10.20 -57.10
C ASP A 17 94.37 11.08 -55.90
N HIS A 18 95.47 11.82 -55.99
CA HIS A 18 95.93 12.74 -54.94
C HIS A 18 94.88 13.79 -54.58
N SER A 19 93.94 14.10 -55.48
CA SER A 19 92.87 15.07 -55.23
C SER A 19 91.95 14.66 -54.08
N MET A 20 91.87 13.36 -53.76
CA MET A 20 91.10 12.84 -52.62
C MET A 20 91.71 13.17 -51.26
N TYR A 21 93.02 13.49 -51.20
CA TYR A 21 93.78 13.62 -49.96
C TYR A 21 94.46 14.98 -49.74
N ILE A 22 94.45 15.87 -50.74
CA ILE A 22 94.95 17.25 -50.65
C ILE A 22 93.79 18.22 -50.36
N ASN A 23 94.07 19.28 -49.59
CA ASN A 23 93.07 20.28 -49.19
C ASN A 23 91.85 19.71 -48.43
N ILE A 24 92.04 18.66 -47.61
CA ILE A 24 90.99 18.16 -46.71
C ILE A 24 90.74 19.16 -45.58
N VAL A 25 89.47 19.46 -45.30
CA VAL A 25 89.07 20.22 -44.12
C VAL A 25 88.59 19.25 -43.03
N GLN A 26 89.37 19.13 -41.96
CA GLN A 26 89.02 18.26 -40.82
C GLN A 26 87.62 18.58 -40.29
N GLY A 27 86.83 17.54 -39.98
CA GLY A 27 85.47 17.68 -39.45
C GLY A 27 84.38 17.96 -40.50
N SER A 28 84.71 17.95 -41.79
CA SER A 28 83.74 18.12 -42.87
C SER A 28 83.95 17.12 -44.00
N ALA A 29 82.85 16.70 -44.64
CA ALA A 29 82.86 15.84 -45.81
C ALA A 29 82.80 16.68 -47.10
N GLY A 30 83.90 16.68 -47.85
CA GLY A 30 83.99 17.34 -49.17
C GLY A 30 83.59 16.42 -50.32
N VAL A 31 83.20 17.02 -51.46
CA VAL A 31 82.84 16.27 -52.68
C VAL A 31 84.08 15.54 -53.19
N SER A 32 83.99 14.21 -53.33
CA SER A 32 85.08 13.36 -53.83
C SER A 32 86.40 13.46 -53.01
N GLN A 33 86.31 13.81 -51.72
CA GLN A 33 87.44 13.89 -50.80
C GLN A 33 87.30 12.87 -49.66
N ALA A 34 88.42 12.49 -49.06
CA ALA A 34 88.43 11.68 -47.85
C ALA A 34 87.82 12.45 -46.66
N VAL A 35 87.10 11.73 -45.78
CA VAL A 35 86.58 12.28 -44.52
C VAL A 35 87.62 12.06 -43.43
N VAL A 36 88.03 13.14 -42.77
CA VAL A 36 88.96 13.10 -41.64
C VAL A 36 88.29 13.76 -40.44
N LEU A 37 88.28 13.05 -39.30
CA LEU A 37 87.69 13.55 -38.07
C LEU A 37 88.47 14.77 -37.55
N ASN A 38 87.78 15.70 -36.88
CA ASN A 38 88.45 16.77 -36.16
C ASN A 38 89.03 16.29 -34.81
N SER A 39 89.62 17.20 -34.03
CA SER A 39 90.17 16.89 -32.69
C SER A 39 89.14 16.37 -31.68
N SER A 40 87.85 16.67 -31.88
CA SER A 40 86.73 16.17 -31.08
C SER A 40 86.16 14.84 -31.59
N LYS A 41 86.74 14.26 -32.65
CA LYS A 41 86.26 13.06 -33.36
C LYS A 41 84.95 13.26 -34.13
N ASP A 42 84.59 14.50 -34.45
CA ASP A 42 83.37 14.83 -35.20
C ASP A 42 83.62 14.94 -36.71
N PHE A 43 82.55 14.79 -37.49
CA PHE A 43 82.46 15.13 -38.90
C PHE A 43 81.05 15.61 -39.27
N SER A 44 80.91 16.37 -40.35
CA SER A 44 79.64 16.91 -40.85
C SER A 44 79.57 16.87 -42.38
N GLY A 45 78.38 17.00 -42.97
CA GLY A 45 78.22 17.16 -44.43
C GLY A 45 78.02 15.87 -45.25
N ILE A 46 77.93 14.70 -44.62
CA ILE A 46 77.52 13.47 -45.34
C ILE A 46 76.02 13.54 -45.66
N ARG A 47 75.69 13.57 -46.95
CA ARG A 47 74.29 13.63 -47.42
C ARG A 47 73.52 12.34 -47.14
N ASN A 48 74.10 11.20 -47.49
CA ASN A 48 73.49 9.88 -47.35
C ASN A 48 74.51 8.95 -46.70
N LEU A 49 74.19 8.44 -45.51
CA LEU A 49 74.99 7.42 -44.83
C LEU A 49 74.19 6.11 -44.83
N SER A 50 74.64 5.13 -45.62
CA SER A 50 74.04 3.80 -45.66
C SER A 50 74.91 2.83 -44.89
N CYS A 51 74.32 2.08 -43.96
CA CYS A 51 74.97 1.01 -43.22
C CYS A 51 74.11 -0.25 -43.35
N SER A 52 74.71 -1.35 -43.81
CA SER A 52 74.04 -2.65 -43.88
C SER A 52 74.02 -3.40 -42.54
N GLY A 53 74.80 -2.92 -41.57
CA GLY A 53 74.88 -3.44 -40.21
C GLY A 53 74.22 -2.49 -39.20
N THR A 54 74.83 -2.39 -38.02
CA THR A 54 74.33 -1.55 -36.93
C THR A 54 75.03 -0.19 -36.92
N ILE A 55 74.25 0.88 -36.75
CA ILE A 55 74.77 2.16 -36.30
C ILE A 55 74.62 2.19 -34.78
N THR A 56 75.72 2.18 -34.06
CA THR A 56 75.75 2.21 -32.58
C THR A 56 76.23 3.58 -32.13
N GLY A 57 75.45 4.27 -31.30
CA GLY A 57 75.90 5.49 -30.63
C GLY A 57 77.11 5.18 -29.74
N SER A 58 78.05 6.13 -29.61
CA SER A 58 79.28 5.92 -28.86
C SER A 58 79.02 5.42 -27.43
N THR A 59 79.65 4.32 -27.03
CA THR A 59 79.58 3.80 -25.65
C THR A 59 80.50 4.55 -24.69
N SER A 60 81.29 5.51 -25.19
CA SER A 60 82.33 6.22 -24.45
C SER A 60 81.93 7.65 -24.06
N ILE A 61 80.70 8.08 -24.37
CA ILE A 61 80.14 9.38 -23.98
C ILE A 61 78.95 9.18 -23.04
N ALA A 62 78.74 10.12 -22.10
CA ALA A 62 77.74 9.97 -21.05
C ALA A 62 76.29 9.88 -21.55
N THR A 63 76.00 10.45 -22.72
CA THR A 63 74.66 10.50 -23.31
C THR A 63 74.72 10.38 -24.84
N PRO A 64 74.96 9.18 -25.41
CA PRO A 64 74.98 9.02 -26.85
C PRO A 64 73.58 9.20 -27.42
N THR A 65 73.45 10.11 -28.38
CA THR A 65 72.18 10.39 -29.06
C THR A 65 72.34 10.22 -30.56
N LEU A 66 71.36 9.56 -31.20
CA LEU A 66 71.17 9.61 -32.64
C LEU A 66 69.93 10.47 -32.90
N THR A 67 70.13 11.64 -33.51
CA THR A 67 69.03 12.57 -33.82
C THR A 67 68.67 12.43 -35.29
N CYS A 68 67.39 12.18 -35.58
CA CYS A 68 66.86 12.09 -36.94
C CYS A 68 65.38 12.50 -36.96
N ASP A 69 64.94 13.13 -38.04
CA ASP A 69 63.55 13.59 -38.19
C ASP A 69 62.56 12.44 -38.44
N THR A 70 63.01 11.35 -39.08
CA THR A 70 62.16 10.20 -39.39
C THR A 70 62.95 8.91 -39.29
N ILE A 71 62.47 8.00 -38.44
CA ILE A 71 62.91 6.59 -38.43
C ILE A 71 61.84 5.80 -39.16
N SER A 72 62.14 5.42 -40.40
CA SER A 72 61.25 4.62 -41.24
C SER A 72 61.88 3.27 -41.54
N LYS A 73 61.13 2.20 -41.28
CA LYS A 73 61.44 0.85 -41.72
C LYS A 73 60.22 0.28 -42.39
N SER A 74 60.39 -0.33 -43.56
CA SER A 74 59.37 -1.21 -44.11
C SER A 74 59.25 -2.44 -43.20
N GLY A 75 58.11 -2.58 -42.51
CA GLY A 75 57.84 -3.63 -41.54
C GLY A 75 58.05 -3.22 -40.07
N THR A 76 58.29 -4.21 -39.20
CA THR A 76 58.32 -3.99 -37.74
C THR A 76 59.58 -3.25 -37.29
N GLN A 77 59.39 -2.09 -36.68
CA GLN A 77 60.41 -1.39 -35.89
C GLN A 77 60.36 -1.95 -34.46
N THR A 78 61.39 -2.69 -34.05
CA THR A 78 61.50 -3.24 -32.68
C THR A 78 62.41 -2.32 -31.85
N MET A 79 61.84 -1.57 -30.92
CA MET A 79 62.59 -0.80 -29.92
C MET A 79 62.67 -1.64 -28.64
N ASN A 80 63.73 -2.44 -28.48
CA ASN A 80 63.92 -3.33 -27.33
C ASN A 80 64.70 -2.65 -26.20
N ALA A 81 64.08 -1.68 -25.55
CA ALA A 81 64.41 -1.33 -24.18
C ALA A 81 63.25 -1.80 -23.32
N THR A 82 63.52 -2.38 -22.15
CA THR A 82 62.51 -2.75 -21.15
C THR A 82 61.58 -1.59 -20.74
N THR A 83 61.93 -0.35 -21.12
CA THR A 83 61.06 0.82 -21.12
C THR A 83 61.32 1.68 -22.38
N LEU A 84 60.34 1.81 -23.27
CA LEU A 84 60.38 2.78 -24.37
C LEU A 84 60.02 4.18 -23.82
N ASN A 85 61.03 4.93 -23.39
CA ASN A 85 60.83 6.30 -22.89
C ASN A 85 60.78 7.31 -24.05
N ILE A 86 59.62 7.43 -24.69
CA ILE A 86 59.36 8.51 -25.65
C ILE A 86 58.90 9.70 -24.82
N ASN A 87 59.63 10.82 -24.87
CA ASN A 87 59.22 12.10 -24.31
C ASN A 87 58.88 13.08 -25.45
N PRO A 88 57.87 12.79 -26.29
CA PRO A 88 57.56 13.66 -27.39
C PRO A 88 56.69 14.81 -26.89
N THR A 89 56.70 15.93 -27.59
CA THR A 89 55.66 16.97 -27.39
C THR A 89 54.28 16.46 -27.84
N THR A 90 54.21 15.48 -28.74
CA THR A 90 53.00 14.78 -29.18
C THR A 90 53.26 13.29 -29.51
N LEU A 91 52.44 12.38 -29.00
CA LEU A 91 52.41 10.97 -29.44
C LEU A 91 51.23 10.77 -30.39
N GLN A 92 51.44 10.22 -31.59
CA GLN A 92 50.37 9.96 -32.55
C GLN A 92 50.29 8.47 -32.96
N LEU A 93 49.07 7.93 -33.11
CA LEU A 93 48.83 6.64 -33.75
C LEU A 93 48.04 6.86 -35.02
N ARG A 94 48.59 6.42 -36.17
CA ARG A 94 47.99 6.58 -37.50
C ARG A 94 47.55 8.03 -37.81
N GLY A 95 48.33 9.00 -37.34
CA GLY A 95 48.07 10.43 -37.52
C GLY A 95 47.14 11.07 -36.47
N THR A 96 46.64 10.30 -35.49
CA THR A 96 45.81 10.82 -34.39
C THR A 96 46.64 11.01 -33.13
N THR A 97 46.67 12.23 -32.60
CA THR A 97 47.35 12.54 -31.32
C THR A 97 46.65 11.86 -30.15
N ILE A 98 47.44 11.22 -29.30
CA ILE A 98 47.03 10.71 -28.00
C ILE A 98 47.18 11.83 -26.99
N ASN A 99 46.05 12.39 -26.54
CA ASN A 99 46.01 13.51 -25.58
C ASN A 99 45.90 13.04 -24.11
N ALA A 100 45.80 11.74 -23.85
CA ALA A 100 45.70 11.19 -22.49
C ALA A 100 47.09 11.09 -21.82
N THR A 101 47.15 11.35 -20.52
CA THR A 101 48.35 11.08 -19.70
C THR A 101 48.61 9.57 -19.61
N ALA A 102 49.86 9.18 -19.31
CA ALA A 102 50.21 7.78 -19.08
C ALA A 102 49.33 7.12 -17.99
N ALA A 103 48.99 7.86 -16.93
CA ALA A 103 48.09 7.39 -15.88
C ALA A 103 46.68 7.07 -16.42
N GLN A 104 46.13 7.95 -17.26
CA GLN A 104 44.80 7.75 -17.87
C GLN A 104 44.79 6.57 -18.86
N LEU A 105 45.84 6.38 -19.65
CA LEU A 105 45.97 5.21 -20.53
C LEU A 105 46.05 3.90 -19.73
N ASN A 106 46.73 3.94 -18.57
CA ASN A 106 46.87 2.78 -17.69
C ASN A 106 45.58 2.39 -16.95
N TYR A 107 44.51 3.19 -17.04
CA TYR A 107 43.18 2.76 -16.57
C TYR A 107 42.62 1.59 -17.39
N ASN A 108 43.08 1.39 -18.63
CA ASN A 108 42.69 0.24 -19.45
C ASN A 108 43.50 -1.03 -19.14
N ALA A 109 44.64 -0.91 -18.46
CA ALA A 109 45.50 -2.06 -18.18
C ALA A 109 44.82 -3.01 -17.17
N GLY A 110 44.62 -4.26 -17.58
CA GLY A 110 44.01 -5.32 -16.76
C GLY A 110 42.49 -5.25 -16.67
N VAL A 111 41.82 -4.47 -17.52
CA VAL A 111 40.35 -4.41 -17.57
C VAL A 111 39.78 -5.68 -18.18
N VAL A 112 38.81 -6.27 -17.50
CA VAL A 112 38.03 -7.43 -17.97
C VAL A 112 36.65 -6.93 -18.39
N ALA A 113 36.27 -7.18 -19.64
CA ALA A 113 34.95 -6.79 -20.15
C ALA A 113 33.83 -7.44 -19.31
N GLY A 114 32.81 -6.66 -18.96
CA GLY A 114 31.68 -7.12 -18.14
C GLY A 114 31.90 -7.04 -16.62
N SER A 115 33.09 -6.67 -16.14
CA SER A 115 33.37 -6.47 -14.71
C SER A 115 33.96 -5.09 -14.47
N ALA A 116 33.24 -4.25 -13.72
CA ALA A 116 33.77 -3.00 -13.19
C ALA A 116 34.88 -3.28 -12.17
N ALA A 117 35.96 -2.50 -12.23
CA ALA A 117 37.05 -2.52 -11.25
C ALA A 117 37.37 -1.09 -10.80
N ASN A 118 37.80 -0.94 -9.54
CA ASN A 118 38.10 0.37 -8.97
C ASN A 118 39.25 1.06 -9.74
N SER A 119 39.08 2.34 -10.04
CA SER A 119 40.08 3.16 -10.75
C SER A 119 40.48 2.62 -12.13
N LYS A 120 39.56 1.93 -12.80
CA LYS A 120 39.74 1.38 -14.15
C LYS A 120 38.63 1.85 -15.09
N THR A 121 38.85 1.67 -16.39
CA THR A 121 37.81 1.93 -17.38
C THR A 121 36.68 0.90 -17.29
N LEU A 122 35.46 1.34 -17.60
CA LEU A 122 34.29 0.48 -17.66
C LEU A 122 34.09 -0.01 -19.09
N VAL A 123 34.07 -1.32 -19.29
CA VAL A 123 33.92 -1.94 -20.62
C VAL A 123 32.78 -2.93 -20.57
N LEU A 124 31.81 -2.74 -21.45
CA LEU A 124 30.67 -3.65 -21.62
C LEU A 124 31.16 -5.04 -22.01
N GLY A 125 30.52 -6.07 -21.46
CA GLY A 125 30.68 -7.44 -21.92
C GLY A 125 30.13 -7.64 -23.33
N SER A 126 30.37 -8.82 -23.91
CA SER A 126 29.84 -9.16 -25.24
C SER A 126 28.31 -9.16 -25.32
N ALA A 127 27.63 -9.26 -24.17
CA ALA A 127 26.17 -9.17 -24.06
C ALA A 127 25.67 -7.77 -23.67
N GLY A 128 26.57 -6.78 -23.54
CA GLY A 128 26.22 -5.44 -23.05
C GLY A 128 26.06 -5.36 -21.52
N ASP A 129 26.52 -6.38 -20.79
CA ASP A 129 26.42 -6.51 -19.34
C ASP A 129 27.61 -5.87 -18.61
N ILE A 130 27.37 -5.53 -17.34
CA ILE A 130 28.35 -4.98 -16.39
C ILE A 130 28.02 -5.48 -14.99
N SER A 131 29.04 -5.97 -14.27
CA SER A 131 28.96 -6.40 -12.87
C SER A 131 29.94 -5.61 -11.99
N GLY A 132 29.79 -5.70 -10.66
CA GLY A 132 30.76 -5.12 -9.71
C GLY A 132 30.58 -3.63 -9.39
N ILE A 133 29.50 -3.00 -9.84
CA ILE A 133 29.16 -1.61 -9.46
C ILE A 133 28.43 -1.62 -8.11
N ASN A 134 29.01 -0.96 -7.10
CA ASN A 134 28.42 -0.89 -5.76
C ASN A 134 27.29 0.17 -5.64
N SER A 135 27.35 1.24 -6.42
CA SER A 135 26.33 2.31 -6.40
C SER A 135 26.25 3.03 -7.74
N ILE A 136 25.02 3.32 -8.18
CA ILE A 136 24.71 4.12 -9.37
C ILE A 136 23.93 5.34 -8.89
N SER A 137 24.57 6.51 -8.89
CA SER A 137 23.90 7.79 -8.60
C SER A 137 23.50 8.45 -9.92
N ALA A 138 22.24 8.27 -10.32
CA ALA A 138 21.68 8.85 -11.53
C ALA A 138 20.39 9.61 -11.21
N ALA A 139 20.09 10.67 -11.98
CA ALA A 139 18.81 11.39 -11.85
C ALA A 139 17.61 10.50 -12.24
N SER A 140 17.81 9.57 -13.17
CA SER A 140 16.84 8.53 -13.53
C SER A 140 17.55 7.28 -14.03
N LEU A 141 16.93 6.11 -13.83
CA LEU A 141 17.32 4.84 -14.42
C LEU A 141 16.13 4.30 -15.23
N SER A 142 16.31 4.13 -16.54
CA SER A 142 15.30 3.61 -17.45
C SER A 142 15.74 2.25 -17.98
N THR A 143 14.85 1.27 -17.94
CA THR A 143 15.06 -0.07 -18.48
C THR A 143 13.93 -0.41 -19.46
N SER A 144 14.25 -1.16 -20.51
CA SER A 144 13.25 -1.73 -21.43
C SER A 144 12.67 -3.06 -20.93
N GLY A 145 13.23 -3.60 -19.85
CA GLY A 145 12.78 -4.82 -19.18
C GLY A 145 12.80 -4.65 -17.66
N ASP A 146 12.77 -5.77 -16.95
CA ASP A 146 12.58 -5.79 -15.49
C ASP A 146 13.80 -5.28 -14.71
N ILE A 147 13.54 -4.54 -13.64
CA ILE A 147 14.54 -4.24 -12.59
C ILE A 147 14.40 -5.32 -11.51
N THR A 148 15.39 -6.21 -11.41
CA THR A 148 15.43 -7.23 -10.35
C THR A 148 16.32 -6.76 -9.20
N CYS A 149 15.77 -6.67 -7.99
CA CYS A 149 16.50 -6.33 -6.77
C CYS A 149 16.38 -7.48 -5.75
N SER A 150 17.50 -7.92 -5.18
CA SER A 150 17.50 -8.89 -4.07
C SER A 150 17.29 -8.25 -2.69
N GLY A 151 17.41 -6.92 -2.62
CA GLY A 151 17.16 -6.12 -1.42
C GLY A 151 15.90 -5.26 -1.56
N ALA A 152 15.75 -4.25 -0.71
CA ALA A 152 14.61 -3.34 -0.74
C ALA A 152 14.79 -2.20 -1.77
N ILE A 153 13.72 -1.89 -2.50
CA ILE A 153 13.58 -0.61 -3.21
C ILE A 153 12.96 0.38 -2.22
N ASN A 154 13.83 1.14 -1.54
CA ASN A 154 13.40 2.16 -0.59
C ASN A 154 13.06 3.46 -1.35
N GLY A 155 11.83 3.55 -1.85
CA GLY A 155 11.32 4.73 -2.54
C GLY A 155 9.80 4.68 -2.65
N PHE A 156 9.14 5.81 -2.50
CA PHE A 156 7.71 5.92 -2.73
C PHE A 156 7.44 5.82 -4.25
N LEU A 157 6.42 5.05 -4.67
CA LEU A 157 5.95 5.06 -6.04
C LEU A 157 5.24 6.40 -6.31
N GLY A 158 6.03 7.46 -6.52
CA GLY A 158 5.63 8.87 -6.40
C GLY A 158 4.77 9.48 -7.50
N TYR A 159 3.99 8.68 -8.22
CA TYR A 159 3.05 9.21 -9.21
C TYR A 159 1.63 8.74 -8.91
N GLY A 160 0.69 9.70 -8.96
CA GLY A 160 -0.74 9.45 -8.73
C GLY A 160 -1.42 8.57 -9.79
N ASN A 161 -0.69 8.12 -10.82
CA ASN A 161 -1.20 7.15 -11.79
C ASN A 161 -0.08 6.19 -12.26
N GLN A 162 -0.16 4.93 -11.85
CA GLN A 162 0.83 3.88 -12.11
C GLN A 162 0.34 2.92 -13.22
N ALA A 163 -0.01 3.46 -14.39
CA ALA A 163 -0.69 2.72 -15.48
C ALA A 163 0.07 1.49 -16.02
N ASN A 164 1.38 1.37 -15.74
CA ASN A 164 2.22 0.29 -16.21
C ASN A 164 2.44 -0.83 -15.18
N ILE A 165 1.96 -0.69 -13.94
CA ILE A 165 1.92 -1.80 -12.97
C ILE A 165 0.67 -2.61 -13.27
N THR A 166 0.76 -3.53 -14.24
CA THR A 166 -0.38 -4.35 -14.70
C THR A 166 -0.46 -5.70 -14.00
N THR A 167 0.61 -6.16 -13.35
CA THR A 167 0.64 -7.38 -12.53
C THR A 167 1.71 -7.26 -11.46
N VAL A 168 1.37 -7.63 -10.23
CA VAL A 168 2.33 -7.90 -9.16
C VAL A 168 2.29 -9.40 -8.87
N GLY A 169 3.42 -10.02 -8.54
CA GLY A 169 3.47 -11.43 -8.10
C GLY A 169 2.77 -11.64 -6.75
N SER A 170 3.03 -12.77 -6.08
CA SER A 170 2.53 -12.99 -4.71
C SER A 170 3.09 -11.94 -3.75
N LEU A 171 2.28 -10.94 -3.42
CA LEU A 171 2.58 -10.02 -2.33
C LEU A 171 2.25 -10.71 -1.00
N THR A 172 3.27 -10.93 -0.18
CA THR A 172 3.07 -11.36 1.21
C THR A 172 2.49 -10.23 2.07
N GLU A 173 2.71 -8.97 1.66
CA GLU A 173 2.16 -7.77 2.28
C GLU A 173 2.11 -6.61 1.26
N LEU A 174 1.02 -5.84 1.24
CA LEU A 174 0.92 -4.55 0.55
C LEU A 174 0.75 -3.44 1.59
N GLY A 175 1.85 -2.83 1.99
CA GLY A 175 1.83 -1.65 2.87
C GLY A 175 1.63 -0.38 2.05
N ILE A 176 0.49 0.30 2.23
CA ILE A 176 0.29 1.66 1.72
C ILE A 176 0.37 2.61 2.92
N ASN A 177 1.59 2.87 3.43
CA ASN A 177 1.82 3.93 4.41
C ASN A 177 3.29 4.40 4.42
N SER A 178 3.50 5.71 4.63
CA SER A 178 4.82 6.35 4.69
C SER A 178 5.49 6.28 6.07
N THR A 179 4.86 5.65 7.08
CA THR A 179 5.46 5.36 8.40
C THR A 179 4.91 4.07 9.05
N PRO A 180 5.72 3.36 9.86
CA PRO A 180 5.40 2.02 10.37
C PRO A 180 4.64 2.09 11.70
N THR A 181 3.34 2.34 11.68
CA THR A 181 2.47 2.00 12.82
C THR A 181 1.08 1.57 12.32
N ASN A 182 0.84 0.27 12.39
CA ASN A 182 -0.45 -0.43 12.40
C ASN A 182 -1.58 0.13 11.51
N GLU A 183 -1.54 -0.21 10.23
CA GLU A 183 -2.76 -0.19 9.40
C GLU A 183 -2.70 -1.32 8.37
N TYR A 184 -3.54 -2.33 8.59
CA TYR A 184 -3.81 -3.39 7.61
C TYR A 184 -4.70 -2.80 6.51
N PHE A 185 -4.20 -2.75 5.28
CA PHE A 185 -4.96 -2.57 4.03
C PHE A 185 -6.21 -1.65 4.15
N SER A 186 -6.00 -0.32 4.15
CA SER A 186 -7.12 0.61 3.97
C SER A 186 -7.62 0.51 2.53
N ILE A 187 -8.76 -0.16 2.33
CA ILE A 187 -9.55 -0.03 1.12
C ILE A 187 -10.24 1.33 1.21
N THR A 188 -9.51 2.41 0.93
CA THR A 188 -10.07 3.77 0.96
C THR A 188 -11.13 3.94 -0.13
N GLU A 189 -11.05 3.16 -1.22
CA GLU A 189 -12.08 3.01 -2.26
C GLU A 189 -11.83 1.70 -3.04
N VAL A 190 -12.74 0.73 -3.04
CA VAL A 190 -12.81 -0.26 -4.14
C VAL A 190 -13.41 0.51 -5.31
N HIS A 191 -12.58 1.15 -6.12
CA HIS A 191 -13.06 1.94 -7.25
C HIS A 191 -13.92 1.06 -8.17
N ASN A 192 -15.14 1.55 -8.39
CA ASN A 192 -16.12 1.02 -9.30
C ASN A 192 -15.63 1.25 -10.74
N GLY A 193 -15.17 0.19 -11.40
CA GLY A 193 -14.73 0.27 -12.79
C GLY A 193 -15.86 0.75 -13.70
N THR A 194 -15.74 2.00 -14.17
CA THR A 194 -16.51 2.64 -15.25
C THR A 194 -17.80 3.34 -14.82
N SER A 195 -17.82 4.67 -15.00
CA SER A 195 -19.00 5.53 -15.01
C SER A 195 -19.98 5.17 -16.14
N ALA A 196 -20.67 4.03 -16.05
CA ALA A 196 -21.84 3.75 -16.89
C ALA A 196 -22.69 2.57 -16.36
N THR A 197 -23.95 2.89 -16.08
CA THR A 197 -25.12 2.00 -15.85
C THR A 197 -25.27 1.37 -14.46
N ALA A 198 -26.52 1.34 -13.99
CA ALA A 198 -26.98 1.21 -12.61
C ALA A 198 -26.77 -0.17 -11.93
N THR A 199 -25.73 -0.93 -12.33
CA THR A 199 -25.53 -2.34 -11.93
C THR A 199 -24.25 -2.58 -11.15
N ASN A 200 -23.35 -1.60 -11.03
CA ASN A 200 -22.04 -1.80 -10.43
C ASN A 200 -22.02 -1.25 -9.00
N ALA A 201 -22.01 -2.15 -8.00
CA ALA A 201 -21.73 -1.84 -6.61
C ALA A 201 -20.30 -2.23 -6.27
N THR A 202 -19.63 -1.41 -5.45
CA THR A 202 -18.44 -1.84 -4.72
C THR A 202 -18.79 -3.08 -3.91
N TRP A 203 -18.09 -4.19 -4.15
CA TRP A 203 -18.31 -5.45 -3.46
C TRP A 203 -17.06 -5.86 -2.67
N ILE A 204 -17.28 -6.30 -1.43
CA ILE A 204 -16.28 -6.94 -0.58
C ILE A 204 -16.72 -8.41 -0.47
N GLY A 205 -15.87 -9.33 -0.92
CA GLY A 205 -16.23 -10.75 -0.96
C GLY A 205 -15.07 -11.66 -1.31
N ASN A 206 -15.37 -12.96 -1.38
CA ASN A 206 -14.44 -13.99 -1.79
C ASN A 206 -14.87 -14.56 -3.15
N LEU A 207 -13.93 -14.78 -4.08
CA LEU A 207 -14.18 -15.41 -5.38
C LEU A 207 -14.29 -16.94 -5.30
N THR A 208 -13.83 -17.52 -4.19
CA THR A 208 -13.89 -18.96 -3.94
C THR A 208 -15.07 -19.32 -3.04
N ASN A 209 -15.49 -20.59 -3.03
CA ASN A 209 -16.59 -21.08 -2.20
C ASN A 209 -16.21 -21.19 -0.71
N ASN A 210 -15.84 -20.06 -0.12
CA ASN A 210 -15.45 -19.91 1.28
C ASN A 210 -16.23 -18.74 1.89
N ASP A 211 -16.49 -18.80 3.19
CA ASP A 211 -17.22 -17.76 3.90
C ASP A 211 -16.45 -16.42 3.89
N LEU A 212 -17.19 -15.31 3.89
CA LEU A 212 -16.63 -13.98 4.18
C LEU A 212 -16.72 -13.73 5.69
N ARG A 213 -15.60 -13.42 6.33
CA ARG A 213 -15.51 -13.26 7.80
C ARG A 213 -14.96 -11.89 8.17
N PHE A 214 -15.59 -11.29 9.18
CA PHE A 214 -15.10 -10.10 9.86
C PHE A 214 -14.74 -10.51 11.28
N GLY A 215 -13.49 -10.27 11.68
CA GLY A 215 -12.94 -10.78 12.92
C GLY A 215 -12.19 -9.74 13.74
N ILE A 216 -12.19 -9.95 15.05
CA ILE A 216 -11.45 -9.15 16.03
C ILE A 216 -10.72 -10.15 16.94
N ASN A 217 -9.46 -9.85 17.31
CA ASN A 217 -8.64 -10.71 18.18
C ASN A 217 -8.53 -12.18 17.70
N ASN A 218 -8.30 -12.39 16.41
CA ASN A 218 -8.20 -13.72 15.79
C ASN A 218 -9.46 -14.60 15.97
N SER A 219 -10.64 -13.97 16.11
CA SER A 219 -11.93 -14.65 16.20
C SER A 219 -12.94 -14.05 15.23
N THR A 220 -13.94 -14.83 14.78
CA THR A 220 -14.98 -14.35 13.87
C THR A 220 -16.10 -13.68 14.65
N SER A 221 -16.31 -12.38 14.42
CA SER A 221 -17.39 -11.59 15.02
C SER A 221 -18.64 -11.56 14.13
N MET A 222 -18.45 -11.46 12.81
CA MET A 222 -19.51 -11.51 11.81
C MET A 222 -19.11 -12.38 10.63
N ILE A 223 -20.06 -13.13 10.09
CA ILE A 223 -19.82 -14.05 8.97
C ILE A 223 -20.95 -13.96 7.95
N LEU A 224 -20.60 -13.89 6.67
CA LEU A 224 -21.51 -14.20 5.58
C LEU A 224 -21.09 -15.56 5.00
N THR A 225 -21.91 -16.58 5.27
CA THR A 225 -21.63 -17.94 4.80
C THR A 225 -21.78 -18.06 3.29
N THR A 226 -21.18 -19.10 2.71
CA THR A 226 -21.36 -19.44 1.28
C THR A 226 -22.81 -19.68 0.87
N THR A 227 -23.70 -19.95 1.83
CA THR A 227 -25.15 -20.11 1.63
C THR A 227 -25.95 -18.80 1.73
N GLY A 228 -25.28 -17.66 1.87
CA GLY A 228 -25.91 -16.34 1.92
C GLY A 228 -26.53 -15.97 3.28
N ARG A 229 -26.12 -16.64 4.37
CA ARG A 229 -26.59 -16.34 5.73
C ARG A 229 -25.59 -15.48 6.49
N LEU A 230 -26.10 -14.40 7.09
CA LEU A 230 -25.36 -13.48 7.94
C LEU A 230 -25.47 -13.91 9.42
N GLY A 231 -24.34 -14.26 10.02
CA GLY A 231 -24.22 -14.55 11.45
C GLY A 231 -23.53 -13.40 12.18
N VAL A 232 -24.08 -12.98 13.31
CA VAL A 232 -23.43 -12.04 14.26
C VAL A 232 -23.23 -12.75 15.58
N GLY A 233 -21.98 -12.89 16.01
CA GLY A 233 -21.59 -13.65 17.20
C GLY A 233 -21.70 -15.19 17.04
N THR A 234 -21.97 -15.69 15.84
CA THR A 234 -22.05 -17.13 15.54
C THR A 234 -21.42 -17.44 14.19
N THR A 235 -20.73 -18.59 14.11
CA THR A 235 -20.16 -19.12 12.86
C THR A 235 -21.12 -20.08 12.13
N SER A 236 -22.27 -20.40 12.72
CA SER A 236 -23.25 -21.36 12.18
C SER A 236 -24.67 -20.77 12.21
N PRO A 237 -24.97 -19.78 11.36
CA PRO A 237 -26.30 -19.15 11.31
C PRO A 237 -27.38 -20.14 10.84
N SER A 238 -28.46 -20.27 11.63
CA SER A 238 -29.62 -21.13 11.33
C SER A 238 -30.70 -20.44 10.50
N ALA A 239 -30.62 -19.11 10.35
CA ALA A 239 -31.52 -18.26 9.57
C ALA A 239 -30.70 -17.28 8.69
N PRO A 240 -31.31 -16.61 7.70
CA PRO A 240 -30.63 -15.62 6.86
C PRO A 240 -29.93 -14.51 7.65
N LEU A 241 -30.51 -14.10 8.78
CA LEU A 241 -29.85 -13.30 9.80
C LEU A 241 -29.98 -14.04 11.14
N HIS A 242 -28.85 -14.42 11.75
CA HIS A 242 -28.83 -15.06 13.06
C HIS A 242 -27.90 -14.30 14.01
N ILE A 243 -28.49 -13.69 15.04
CA ILE A 243 -27.79 -12.99 16.11
C ILE A 243 -27.95 -13.82 17.37
N THR A 244 -26.86 -14.37 17.89
CA THR A 244 -26.89 -15.25 19.09
C THR A 244 -26.52 -14.52 20.37
N GLY A 245 -25.66 -13.50 20.26
CA GLY A 245 -25.31 -12.64 21.38
C GLY A 245 -26.45 -11.71 21.75
N SER A 246 -26.62 -11.50 23.04
CA SER A 246 -27.38 -10.37 23.57
C SER A 246 -26.45 -9.54 24.44
N ASN A 247 -26.61 -8.22 24.38
CA ASN A 247 -25.86 -7.31 25.23
C ASN A 247 -26.80 -6.56 26.14
N THR A 248 -26.26 -6.25 27.31
CA THR A 248 -26.94 -5.45 28.31
C THR A 248 -27.10 -4.02 27.81
N TYR A 249 -28.35 -3.61 27.64
CA TYR A 249 -28.75 -2.26 27.32
C TYR A 249 -29.59 -1.70 28.47
N VAL A 250 -29.26 -0.47 28.90
CA VAL A 250 -29.96 0.21 29.99
C VAL A 250 -30.92 1.22 29.39
N PHE A 251 -32.22 1.00 29.54
CA PHE A 251 -33.22 2.00 29.22
C PHE A 251 -33.34 2.98 30.40
N GLY A 252 -33.22 4.28 30.13
CA GLY A 252 -33.37 5.34 31.14
C GLY A 252 -32.09 5.74 31.89
N ALA A 253 -30.90 5.37 31.41
CA ALA A 253 -29.64 5.87 31.96
C ALA A 253 -29.60 7.41 31.83
N GLY A 254 -29.72 8.13 32.96
CA GLY A 254 -29.82 9.60 32.97
C GLY A 254 -30.96 10.20 33.79
N GLY A 255 -31.76 9.39 34.51
CA GLY A 255 -32.62 9.90 35.61
C GLY A 255 -34.12 9.66 35.46
N LEU A 256 -34.55 8.63 34.73
CA LEU A 256 -35.96 8.47 34.36
C LEU A 256 -36.42 7.00 34.37
N THR A 257 -37.64 6.76 34.87
CA THR A 257 -38.21 5.48 35.33
C THR A 257 -38.86 4.67 34.19
N VAL A 258 -38.67 3.36 34.14
CA VAL A 258 -39.44 2.44 33.26
C VAL A 258 -40.27 1.53 34.15
N TYR A 259 -41.58 1.40 33.91
CA TYR A 259 -42.47 0.77 34.89
C TYR A 259 -42.48 -0.77 34.84
N ARG A 260 -42.40 -1.43 33.67
CA ARG A 260 -42.41 -2.91 33.62
C ARG A 260 -42.12 -3.50 32.23
N LEU A 261 -41.07 -4.29 32.06
CA LEU A 261 -40.94 -5.21 30.90
C LEU A 261 -40.55 -6.62 31.37
N ARG A 262 -41.01 -7.63 30.62
CA ARG A 262 -40.81 -9.04 30.93
C ARG A 262 -39.48 -9.50 30.32
N THR A 263 -38.63 -10.12 31.12
CA THR A 263 -37.38 -10.76 30.69
C THR A 263 -37.50 -12.28 30.74
N ASP A 264 -36.54 -12.93 30.12
CA ASP A 264 -36.25 -14.37 30.15
C ASP A 264 -35.94 -14.87 31.58
N ALA A 265 -35.55 -13.99 32.51
CA ALA A 265 -35.32 -14.30 33.93
C ALA A 265 -36.49 -13.91 34.86
N GLY A 266 -37.57 -13.32 34.34
CA GLY A 266 -38.73 -12.85 35.12
C GLY A 266 -39.15 -11.41 34.80
N ALA A 267 -40.11 -10.87 35.56
CA ALA A 267 -40.41 -9.44 35.50
C ALA A 267 -39.40 -8.69 36.37
N THR A 268 -38.65 -7.75 35.78
CA THR A 268 -37.88 -6.78 36.55
C THR A 268 -38.81 -5.60 36.82
N GLU A 269 -39.26 -5.48 38.06
CA GLU A 269 -39.99 -4.32 38.57
C GLU A 269 -38.95 -3.34 39.10
N SER A 270 -38.84 -2.15 38.51
CA SER A 270 -38.10 -1.06 39.12
C SER A 270 -39.06 0.07 39.39
N ALA A 271 -39.38 0.27 40.67
CA ALA A 271 -40.16 1.43 41.10
C ALA A 271 -39.31 2.72 41.11
N LEU A 272 -37.97 2.63 41.03
CA LEU A 272 -37.06 3.76 41.30
C LEU A 272 -35.70 3.63 40.56
N GLY A 273 -35.67 3.35 39.25
CA GLY A 273 -34.40 3.44 38.49
C GLY A 273 -34.37 2.78 37.10
N PRO A 274 -33.29 3.03 36.33
CA PRO A 274 -33.11 2.51 34.97
C PRO A 274 -33.23 0.99 34.93
N ILE A 275 -33.86 0.45 33.89
CA ILE A 275 -33.95 -1.02 33.74
C ILE A 275 -32.96 -1.51 32.68
N THR A 276 -32.28 -2.58 33.06
CA THR A 276 -31.21 -3.22 32.33
C THR A 276 -31.72 -4.50 31.66
N TYR A 277 -31.52 -4.64 30.34
CA TYR A 277 -32.02 -5.79 29.57
C TYR A 277 -30.99 -6.32 28.59
N SER A 278 -31.01 -7.63 28.36
CA SER A 278 -30.24 -8.24 27.28
C SER A 278 -31.03 -8.20 25.97
N VAL A 279 -30.58 -7.42 25.00
CA VAL A 279 -31.17 -7.35 23.66
C VAL A 279 -30.20 -7.88 22.62
N ALA A 280 -30.71 -8.62 21.64
CA ALA A 280 -29.92 -9.06 20.49
C ALA A 280 -29.88 -8.00 19.37
N ALA A 281 -30.91 -7.16 19.27
CA ALA A 281 -31.00 -6.07 18.30
C ALA A 281 -31.87 -4.91 18.84
N ILE A 282 -31.58 -3.69 18.41
CA ILE A 282 -32.34 -2.46 18.70
C ILE A 282 -32.75 -1.87 17.35
N PHE A 283 -34.03 -1.55 17.19
CA PHE A 283 -34.59 -0.95 15.97
C PHE A 283 -35.20 0.40 16.31
N GLY A 284 -34.77 1.47 15.64
CA GLY A 284 -35.31 2.83 15.83
C GLY A 284 -36.60 3.12 15.05
N GLY A 285 -37.20 2.11 14.42
CA GLY A 285 -38.37 2.24 13.57
C GLY A 285 -39.22 0.97 13.52
N TYR A 286 -40.22 0.95 12.65
CA TYR A 286 -41.15 -0.17 12.54
C TYR A 286 -40.46 -1.48 12.16
N ILE A 287 -40.83 -2.55 12.86
CA ILE A 287 -40.49 -3.92 12.48
C ILE A 287 -41.66 -4.48 11.68
N SER A 288 -41.50 -4.58 10.35
CA SER A 288 -42.47 -5.27 9.51
C SER A 288 -42.19 -6.77 9.54
N CYS A 289 -43.16 -7.55 10.04
CA CYS A 289 -43.11 -9.01 10.01
C CYS A 289 -44.53 -9.57 9.89
N THR A 290 -44.67 -10.76 9.31
CA THR A 290 -45.97 -11.43 9.19
C THR A 290 -46.50 -11.89 10.54
N ALA A 291 -45.61 -12.34 11.44
CA ALA A 291 -45.98 -12.82 12.76
C ALA A 291 -44.78 -12.75 13.73
N MET A 292 -45.09 -12.61 15.02
CA MET A 292 -44.13 -12.71 16.11
C MET A 292 -44.46 -13.92 16.99
N ALA A 293 -43.46 -14.73 17.33
CA ALA A 293 -43.64 -15.83 18.26
C ALA A 293 -43.62 -15.31 19.71
N MET A 294 -44.76 -15.39 20.40
CA MET A 294 -44.89 -15.03 21.82
C MET A 294 -45.02 -16.31 22.66
N THR A 295 -43.95 -16.71 23.35
CA THR A 295 -43.93 -17.96 24.12
C THR A 295 -44.60 -17.80 25.48
N SER A 296 -45.40 -18.79 25.89
CA SER A 296 -46.23 -18.70 27.09
C SER A 296 -46.37 -20.05 27.82
N ASP A 297 -45.33 -20.89 27.76
CA ASP A 297 -45.35 -22.24 28.34
C ASP A 297 -45.55 -22.21 29.86
N ARG A 298 -46.48 -23.04 30.37
CA ARG A 298 -46.80 -23.12 31.81
C ARG A 298 -45.60 -23.53 32.66
N ARG A 299 -44.68 -24.34 32.12
CA ARG A 299 -43.51 -24.87 32.83
C ARG A 299 -42.47 -23.79 33.15
N LEU A 300 -42.54 -22.66 32.45
CA LEU A 300 -41.67 -21.50 32.65
C LEU A 300 -42.31 -20.44 33.56
N LYS A 301 -43.38 -20.79 34.28
CA LYS A 301 -44.15 -19.90 35.13
C LYS A 301 -44.28 -20.49 36.53
N ARG A 302 -44.30 -19.61 37.53
CA ARG A 302 -44.50 -19.92 38.95
C ARG A 302 -45.59 -19.04 39.53
N ASN A 303 -46.15 -19.43 40.68
CA ASN A 303 -47.20 -18.67 41.40
C ASN A 303 -48.39 -18.29 40.49
N ILE A 304 -48.85 -19.26 39.69
CA ILE A 304 -49.97 -19.06 38.78
C ILE A 304 -51.27 -19.04 39.59
N GLN A 305 -51.94 -17.90 39.62
CA GLN A 305 -53.22 -17.69 40.30
C GLN A 305 -54.22 -16.98 39.38
N PRO A 306 -55.54 -17.14 39.61
CA PRO A 306 -56.55 -16.38 38.88
C PRO A 306 -56.33 -14.88 39.04
N CYS A 307 -56.54 -14.11 37.97
CA CYS A 307 -56.51 -12.65 38.04
C CYS A 307 -57.75 -12.15 38.81
N PRO A 308 -57.59 -11.36 39.89
CA PRO A 308 -58.71 -10.73 40.59
C PRO A 308 -59.53 -9.86 39.64
N ILE A 309 -60.86 -9.95 39.72
CA ILE A 309 -61.73 -9.21 38.81
C ILE A 309 -61.63 -7.70 39.00
N ASP A 310 -61.44 -7.24 40.25
CA ASP A 310 -61.32 -5.81 40.56
C ASP A 310 -60.13 -5.16 39.87
N ARG A 311 -59.05 -5.91 39.66
CA ARG A 311 -57.90 -5.44 38.89
C ARG A 311 -58.28 -5.16 37.43
N VAL A 312 -59.08 -6.02 36.83
CA VAL A 312 -59.50 -5.93 35.42
C VAL A 312 -60.59 -4.87 35.25
N LYS A 313 -61.52 -4.76 36.22
CA LYS A 313 -62.61 -3.77 36.21
C LYS A 313 -62.12 -2.33 36.12
N ARG A 314 -60.99 -1.99 36.76
CA ARG A 314 -60.37 -0.65 36.65
C ARG A 314 -60.17 -0.17 35.21
N LEU A 315 -59.90 -1.08 34.26
CA LEU A 315 -59.73 -0.70 32.86
C LEU A 315 -61.03 -0.18 32.25
N TYR A 316 -62.17 -0.75 32.66
CA TYR A 316 -63.49 -0.39 32.13
C TYR A 316 -64.14 0.74 32.93
N ASP A 317 -63.88 0.79 34.24
CA ASP A 317 -64.49 1.76 35.13
C ASP A 317 -63.78 3.11 35.09
N SER A 318 -62.48 3.13 34.78
CA SER A 318 -61.63 4.33 34.92
C SER A 318 -60.91 4.76 33.65
N CYS A 319 -60.96 3.99 32.56
CA CYS A 319 -60.35 4.36 31.29
C CYS A 319 -61.40 4.38 30.18
N GLU A 320 -61.27 5.33 29.26
CA GLU A 320 -62.20 5.50 28.14
C GLU A 320 -61.46 5.37 26.82
N VAL A 321 -62.09 4.73 25.83
CA VAL A 321 -61.56 4.71 24.46
C VAL A 321 -61.71 6.11 23.86
N LYS A 322 -60.59 6.68 23.42
CA LYS A 322 -60.52 8.01 22.85
C LYS A 322 -60.35 7.94 21.34
N LEU A 323 -60.81 8.99 20.66
CA LEU A 323 -60.42 9.33 19.31
C LEU A 323 -59.44 10.50 19.38
N TYR A 324 -58.29 10.40 18.73
CA TYR A 324 -57.27 11.45 18.74
C TYR A 324 -56.58 11.57 17.38
N GLU A 325 -55.97 12.73 17.13
CA GLU A 325 -55.10 12.97 15.99
C GLU A 325 -53.68 13.18 16.51
N TRP A 326 -52.67 12.74 15.76
CA TRP A 326 -51.28 12.98 16.14
C TRP A 326 -50.92 14.44 15.86
N ILE A 327 -50.19 15.08 16.77
CA ILE A 327 -49.69 16.45 16.56
C ILE A 327 -48.84 16.51 15.27
N GLU A 328 -48.06 15.47 14.99
CA GLU A 328 -47.22 15.36 13.80
C GLU A 328 -48.02 15.10 12.49
N SER A 329 -49.33 14.81 12.57
CA SER A 329 -50.19 14.51 11.41
C SER A 329 -50.98 15.71 10.89
N GLU A 330 -50.55 16.94 11.15
CA GLU A 330 -51.22 18.18 10.72
C GLU A 330 -51.55 18.23 9.20
N ASN A 331 -50.84 17.43 8.39
CA ASN A 331 -51.03 17.29 6.94
C ASN A 331 -51.59 15.92 6.49
N ARG A 332 -52.07 15.08 7.41
CA ARG A 332 -52.68 13.76 7.13
C ARG A 332 -53.94 13.58 7.99
N PRO A 333 -55.12 14.06 7.53
CA PRO A 333 -56.35 14.01 8.31
C PRO A 333 -56.80 12.56 8.56
N GLY A 334 -57.13 12.25 9.80
CA GLY A 334 -57.64 10.94 10.22
C GLY A 334 -57.53 10.75 11.73
N GLN A 335 -58.67 10.56 12.40
CA GLN A 335 -58.70 10.20 13.82
C GLN A 335 -58.29 8.74 14.00
N GLU A 336 -57.39 8.50 14.94
CA GLU A 336 -57.06 7.17 15.44
C GLU A 336 -57.90 6.85 16.67
N VAL A 337 -58.18 5.56 16.85
CA VAL A 337 -58.89 5.03 18.02
C VAL A 337 -57.89 4.35 18.95
N GLY A 338 -57.94 4.68 20.24
CA GLY A 338 -57.02 4.10 21.21
C GLY A 338 -57.30 4.48 22.65
N LEU A 339 -56.34 4.16 23.52
CA LEU A 339 -56.30 4.57 24.91
C LEU A 339 -55.15 5.55 25.14
N ILE A 340 -55.30 6.41 26.12
CA ILE A 340 -54.24 7.32 26.56
C ILE A 340 -53.42 6.61 27.65
N ALA A 341 -52.09 6.60 27.49
CA ALA A 341 -51.22 5.87 28.39
C ALA A 341 -51.24 6.44 29.83
N GLN A 342 -51.40 7.76 29.96
CA GLN A 342 -51.52 8.47 31.24
C GLN A 342 -52.78 8.04 32.02
N ASP A 343 -53.92 7.84 31.33
CA ASP A 343 -55.16 7.35 31.97
C ASP A 343 -54.96 5.95 32.58
N LEU A 344 -54.21 5.09 31.90
CA LEU A 344 -53.86 3.76 32.41
C LEU A 344 -52.96 3.84 33.65
N VAL A 345 -52.02 4.79 33.70
CA VAL A 345 -51.19 5.03 34.88
C VAL A 345 -52.05 5.49 36.06
N SER A 346 -52.94 6.47 35.84
CA SER A 346 -53.88 6.97 36.85
C SER A 346 -54.81 5.88 37.40
N ALA A 347 -55.25 4.95 36.54
CA ALA A 347 -56.05 3.79 36.94
C ALA A 347 -55.26 2.68 37.66
N HIS A 348 -53.96 2.90 37.93
CA HIS A 348 -53.06 1.90 38.53
C HIS A 348 -52.95 0.62 37.68
N LEU A 349 -52.99 0.77 36.35
CA LEU A 349 -52.87 -0.28 35.32
C LEU A 349 -51.54 -0.18 34.58
N THR A 350 -50.52 0.09 35.35
CA THR A 350 -49.15 0.32 34.88
C THR A 350 -48.48 -0.91 34.26
N ASP A 351 -49.07 -2.11 34.42
CA ASP A 351 -48.66 -3.31 33.69
C ASP A 351 -49.13 -3.35 32.22
N LEU A 352 -49.98 -2.41 31.81
CA LEU A 352 -50.46 -2.25 30.44
C LEU A 352 -49.74 -1.15 29.66
N ILE A 353 -48.68 -0.55 30.24
CA ILE A 353 -47.86 0.43 29.56
C ILE A 353 -46.40 0.00 29.46
N SER A 354 -45.68 0.63 28.55
CA SER A 354 -44.23 0.58 28.41
C SER A 354 -43.70 2.01 28.24
N VAL A 355 -42.39 2.19 28.45
CA VAL A 355 -41.75 3.52 28.36
C VAL A 355 -40.63 3.45 27.35
N PHE A 356 -40.58 4.44 26.48
CA PHE A 356 -39.52 4.64 25.49
C PHE A 356 -38.86 6.00 25.72
N TYR A 357 -37.54 6.06 25.66
CA TYR A 357 -36.83 7.33 25.84
C TYR A 357 -36.75 8.07 24.51
N ARG A 358 -37.11 9.35 24.50
CA ARG A 358 -37.12 10.20 23.32
C ARG A 358 -36.69 11.61 23.73
N ASP A 359 -35.55 12.09 23.23
CA ASP A 359 -34.92 13.34 23.69
C ASP A 359 -35.75 14.61 23.41
N ASP A 360 -36.70 14.55 22.49
CA ASP A 360 -37.52 15.66 22.00
C ASP A 360 -38.84 15.84 22.77
N ILE A 361 -39.20 14.91 23.67
CA ILE A 361 -40.42 15.03 24.50
C ILE A 361 -40.16 15.96 25.69
N GLN A 362 -40.95 17.02 25.82
CA GLN A 362 -40.90 17.94 26.96
C GLN A 362 -41.71 17.41 28.15
N GLU A 363 -41.38 17.89 29.35
CA GLU A 363 -42.18 17.64 30.56
C GLU A 363 -43.55 18.33 30.43
N GLY A 364 -44.61 17.62 30.80
CA GLY A 364 -45.99 18.12 30.74
C GLY A 364 -46.46 18.79 32.03
N ASP A 365 -47.77 19.00 32.15
CA ASP A 365 -48.38 19.75 33.27
C ASP A 365 -48.36 18.95 34.59
N ASP A 366 -48.42 17.62 34.50
CA ASP A 366 -48.23 16.71 35.64
C ASP A 366 -46.95 15.88 35.41
N PRO A 367 -45.80 16.27 35.99
CA PRO A 367 -44.53 15.57 35.81
C PRO A 367 -44.56 14.10 36.27
N SER A 368 -45.54 13.70 37.10
CA SER A 368 -45.68 12.31 37.54
C SER A 368 -46.32 11.41 36.48
N LEU A 369 -47.11 11.98 35.56
CA LEU A 369 -47.79 11.28 34.46
C LEU A 369 -47.16 11.60 33.09
N GLU A 370 -46.56 12.79 32.94
CA GLU A 370 -45.97 13.32 31.71
C GLU A 370 -44.49 13.71 31.93
N PRO A 371 -43.63 12.77 32.35
CA PRO A 371 -42.23 13.07 32.58
C PRO A 371 -41.49 13.43 31.28
N GLY A 372 -40.68 14.48 31.33
CA GLY A 372 -39.87 14.90 30.18
C GLY A 372 -38.91 13.82 29.70
N LYS A 373 -38.64 13.78 28.39
CA LYS A 373 -37.79 12.81 27.69
C LYS A 373 -38.28 11.36 27.72
N GLN A 374 -39.49 11.12 28.21
CA GLN A 374 -40.11 9.81 28.25
C GLN A 374 -41.42 9.80 27.49
N GLN A 375 -41.56 8.82 26.60
CA GLN A 375 -42.81 8.51 25.93
C GLN A 375 -43.43 7.26 26.56
N LEU A 376 -44.66 7.38 27.04
CA LEU A 376 -45.46 6.25 27.50
C LEU A 376 -46.19 5.60 26.30
N ASN A 377 -46.16 4.28 26.20
CA ASN A 377 -46.79 3.51 25.14
C ASN A 377 -47.72 2.46 25.72
N VAL A 378 -48.87 2.22 25.08
CA VAL A 378 -49.83 1.20 25.51
C VAL A 378 -49.45 -0.19 24.98
N ASP A 379 -49.40 -1.19 25.85
CA ASP A 379 -49.26 -2.61 25.49
C ASP A 379 -50.63 -3.22 25.19
N TYR A 380 -51.13 -2.95 23.97
CA TYR A 380 -52.41 -3.48 23.50
C TYR A 380 -52.48 -5.01 23.49
N SER A 381 -51.34 -5.71 23.42
CA SER A 381 -51.32 -7.18 23.45
C SER A 381 -51.79 -7.75 24.80
N ARG A 382 -51.49 -7.06 25.91
CA ARG A 382 -51.92 -7.47 27.25
C ARG A 382 -53.38 -7.14 27.52
N ILE A 383 -53.91 -6.08 26.91
CA ILE A 383 -55.32 -5.70 27.02
C ILE A 383 -56.24 -6.84 26.56
N ALA A 384 -55.83 -7.62 25.55
CA ALA A 384 -56.60 -8.79 25.11
C ALA A 384 -56.86 -9.81 26.25
N ALA A 385 -55.90 -9.99 27.17
CA ALA A 385 -56.08 -10.87 28.32
C ALA A 385 -57.04 -10.28 29.37
N TYR A 386 -57.02 -8.95 29.56
CA TYR A 386 -58.00 -8.24 30.40
C TYR A 386 -59.41 -8.39 29.81
N ASN A 387 -59.55 -8.16 28.49
CA ASN A 387 -60.79 -8.38 27.75
C ASN A 387 -61.35 -9.78 27.94
N MET A 388 -60.50 -10.82 27.80
CA MET A 388 -60.93 -12.20 28.04
C MET A 388 -61.49 -12.40 29.46
N LYS A 389 -60.82 -11.88 30.50
CA LYS A 389 -61.26 -12.04 31.88
C LYS A 389 -62.55 -11.28 32.18
N MET A 390 -62.71 -10.07 31.63
CA MET A 390 -63.94 -9.30 31.79
C MET A 390 -65.12 -9.98 31.10
N ILE A 391 -64.92 -10.50 29.88
CA ILE A 391 -65.94 -11.28 29.16
C ILE A 391 -66.36 -12.51 29.99
N GLN A 392 -65.40 -13.25 30.58
CA GLN A 392 -65.72 -14.38 31.46
C GLN A 392 -66.57 -13.97 32.67
N HIS A 393 -66.30 -12.81 33.26
CA HIS A 393 -67.09 -12.29 34.38
C HIS A 393 -68.51 -11.91 33.96
N LEU A 394 -68.65 -11.17 32.85
CA LEU A 394 -69.94 -10.77 32.31
C LEU A 394 -70.80 -11.97 31.91
N LEU A 395 -70.21 -13.02 31.32
CA LEU A 395 -70.92 -14.27 31.02
C LEU A 395 -71.43 -14.94 32.30
N GLY A 396 -70.66 -14.91 33.38
CA GLY A 396 -71.08 -15.39 34.70
C GLY A 396 -72.29 -14.61 35.23
N GLU A 397 -72.21 -13.28 35.25
CA GLU A 397 -73.32 -12.43 35.71
C GLU A 397 -74.58 -12.62 34.86
N ILE A 398 -74.45 -12.76 33.54
CA ILE A 398 -75.59 -13.03 32.64
C ILE A 398 -76.24 -14.36 32.98
N ASN A 399 -75.46 -15.41 33.25
CA ASN A 399 -76.00 -16.71 33.63
C ASN A 399 -76.74 -16.66 34.99
N ASP A 400 -76.17 -15.95 35.97
CA ASP A 400 -76.80 -15.75 37.27
C ASP A 400 -78.10 -14.95 37.15
N LEU A 401 -78.12 -13.93 36.30
CA LEU A 401 -79.33 -13.15 36.01
C LEU A 401 -80.40 -14.00 35.33
N ARG A 402 -80.03 -14.84 34.36
CA ARG A 402 -80.96 -15.78 33.71
C ARG A 402 -81.55 -16.77 34.71
N ALA A 403 -80.72 -17.37 35.58
CA ALA A 403 -81.19 -18.28 36.61
C ALA A 403 -82.15 -17.60 37.61
N LYS A 404 -81.91 -16.32 37.95
CA LYS A 404 -82.84 -15.55 38.79
C LYS A 404 -84.16 -15.25 38.10
N ILE A 405 -84.14 -14.95 36.80
CA ILE A 405 -85.35 -14.74 36.00
C ILE A 405 -86.14 -16.05 35.91
N ASP A 406 -85.48 -17.17 35.63
CA ASP A 406 -86.12 -18.49 35.54
C ASP A 406 -86.70 -18.95 36.89
N ALA A 407 -86.17 -18.47 38.02
CA ALA A 407 -86.71 -18.73 39.35
C ALA A 407 -87.89 -17.81 39.74
N LEU A 408 -88.16 -16.76 38.96
CA LEU A 408 -89.29 -15.83 39.15
C LEU A 408 -90.51 -16.18 38.29
N VAL A 409 -90.35 -17.10 37.33
CA VAL A 409 -91.39 -17.68 36.47
C VAL A 409 -91.75 -19.06 36.99
#